data_AF-A0A7J8P5V9-F1
#
_entry.id   AF-A0A7J8P5V9-F1
#
_cell.length_a   1.000
_cell.length_b   1.000
_cell.length_c   1.000
_cell.angle_alpha   90.00
_cell.angle_beta   90.00
_cell.angle_gamma   90.00
#
_symmetry.space_group_name_H-M   'P 1'
#
loop_
_entity.id
_entity.type
_entity.pdbx_description
1 polymer ?
#
loop_
_entity_poly.entity_id
_entity_poly.type
_entity_poly.pdbx_seq_one_letter_code
_entity_poly.pdbx_strand_id
1 'polypeptide(L)'
;MKEEDVNRCQIQEWYPKFKSVSIRTFIHELPESFVQYLLDDSGPFLLPASISNEDAFPNRIHNPEEEEDYQVSEGSGDEAEALSAPCFPELELKIKESIETLGGAIFPKLNWSAPKDSAWISTSGTLRCTTFSEIALLLRSSDSLIHDLCHAYDSCSDKTMSRPPKFFLALRKWYPRFQPEMEFRCFVKGQKLVGISQREVTTFYPVLCEKKNKVEVLIEEFFNDNVRVKFESDDYTFDVYVTEDERVKVLDFNPWGAFTLPLLFTWEELEQK
;
A
#
# COMPACT_ATOMS: atom_id res chain seq x y z
N MET A 1 -18.94 -5.99 -10.51
CA MET A 1 -18.57 -4.78 -9.76
C MET A 1 -18.85 -3.55 -10.62
N LYS A 2 -19.28 -2.45 -10.00
CA LYS A 2 -19.43 -1.14 -10.67
C LYS A 2 -18.18 -0.29 -10.48
N GLU A 3 -17.89 0.63 -11.40
CA GLU A 3 -16.78 1.58 -11.28
C GLU A 3 -16.87 2.39 -9.98
N GLU A 4 -18.10 2.76 -9.60
CA GLU A 4 -18.36 3.50 -8.37
C GLU A 4 -17.93 2.73 -7.10
N ASP A 5 -18.06 1.40 -7.07
CA ASP A 5 -17.63 0.58 -5.93
C ASP A 5 -16.10 0.59 -5.79
N VAL A 6 -15.38 0.55 -6.91
CA VAL A 6 -13.92 0.70 -6.93
C VAL A 6 -13.53 2.09 -6.45
N ASN A 7 -14.24 3.12 -6.91
CA ASN A 7 -13.96 4.50 -6.54
C ASN A 7 -14.13 4.76 -5.05
N ARG A 8 -15.20 4.25 -4.43
CA ARG A 8 -15.42 4.38 -2.98
C ARG A 8 -14.33 3.72 -2.14
N CYS A 9 -13.63 2.73 -2.68
CA CYS A 9 -12.52 2.03 -2.01
C CYS A 9 -11.18 2.76 -2.12
N GLN A 10 -11.12 3.89 -2.84
CA GLN A 10 -9.91 4.70 -2.89
C GLN A 10 -9.61 5.35 -1.53
N ILE A 11 -8.36 5.32 -1.09
CA ILE A 11 -7.98 5.80 0.24
C ILE A 11 -8.32 7.25 0.50
N GLN A 12 -8.22 8.13 -0.51
CA GLN A 12 -8.63 9.52 -0.37
C GLN A 12 -10.14 9.70 -0.17
N GLU A 13 -10.96 8.73 -0.58
CA GLU A 13 -12.43 8.77 -0.44
C GLU A 13 -12.87 8.27 0.94
N TRP A 14 -12.35 7.13 1.39
CA TRP A 14 -12.79 6.54 2.67
C TRP A 14 -12.03 7.11 3.87
N TYR A 15 -10.73 7.40 3.76
CA TYR A 15 -9.94 7.81 4.93
C TYR A 15 -10.47 9.06 5.65
N PRO A 16 -10.94 10.13 4.98
CA PRO A 16 -11.53 11.28 5.66
C PRO A 16 -12.71 10.91 6.58
N LYS A 17 -13.53 9.93 6.17
CA LYS A 17 -14.71 9.46 6.91
C LYS A 17 -14.31 8.60 8.12
N PHE A 18 -13.21 7.86 8.02
CA PHE A 18 -12.75 6.89 9.03
C PHE A 18 -11.48 7.33 9.78
N LYS A 19 -11.05 8.59 9.62
CA LYS A 19 -9.79 9.11 10.17
C LYS A 19 -9.61 8.88 11.67
N SER A 20 -10.68 9.02 12.47
CA SER A 20 -10.65 8.82 13.93
C SER A 20 -10.40 7.36 14.34
N VAL A 21 -10.78 6.43 13.47
CA VAL A 21 -10.71 4.98 13.69
C VAL A 21 -9.69 4.29 12.79
N SER A 22 -8.84 5.01 12.07
CA SER A 22 -7.79 4.44 11.23
C SER A 22 -6.39 4.82 11.73
N ILE A 23 -5.37 4.28 11.08
CA ILE A 23 -3.98 4.70 11.27
C ILE A 23 -3.81 6.11 10.72
N ARG A 24 -3.14 6.98 11.49
CA ARG A 24 -2.79 8.34 11.05
C ARG A 24 -2.05 8.29 9.71
N THR A 25 -2.63 8.96 8.72
CA THR A 25 -2.24 8.96 7.32
C THR A 25 -2.28 10.39 6.76
N PHE A 26 -1.29 10.73 5.95
CA PHE A 26 -1.30 11.90 5.06
C PHE A 26 -1.44 11.42 3.61
N ILE A 27 -2.17 12.18 2.80
CA ILE A 27 -2.49 11.82 1.41
C ILE A 27 -2.03 12.95 0.51
N HIS A 28 -1.26 12.61 -0.51
CA HIS A 28 -0.70 13.54 -1.50
C HIS A 28 -1.18 13.17 -2.89
N GLU A 29 -1.77 14.12 -3.62
CA GLU A 29 -2.01 13.93 -5.06
C GLU A 29 -0.66 13.84 -5.78
N LEU A 30 -0.50 12.79 -6.59
CA LEU A 30 0.72 12.56 -7.36
C LEU A 30 0.71 13.41 -8.63
N PRO A 31 1.82 14.10 -8.97
CA PRO A 31 1.94 14.74 -10.26
C PRO A 31 1.99 13.68 -11.36
N GLU A 32 1.37 13.96 -12.51
CA GLU A 32 1.33 13.01 -13.64
C GLU A 32 2.74 12.63 -14.12
N SER A 33 3.72 13.52 -13.99
CA SER A 33 5.13 13.21 -14.30
C SER A 33 5.71 12.11 -13.41
N PHE A 34 5.29 12.02 -12.13
CA PHE A 34 5.70 10.94 -11.25
C PHE A 34 4.95 9.65 -11.58
N VAL A 35 3.67 9.74 -11.96
CA VAL A 35 2.90 8.58 -12.43
C VAL A 35 3.53 7.99 -13.70
N GLN A 36 3.92 8.84 -14.66
CA GLN A 36 4.64 8.42 -15.86
C GLN A 36 5.98 7.78 -15.53
N TYR A 37 6.73 8.34 -14.57
CA TYR A 37 7.96 7.73 -14.07
C TYR A 37 7.75 6.32 -13.49
N LEU A 38 6.68 6.11 -12.72
CA LEU A 38 6.36 4.80 -12.16
C LEU A 38 5.99 3.77 -13.24
N LEU A 39 5.43 4.23 -14.37
CA LEU A 39 5.03 3.39 -15.50
C LEU A 39 6.14 3.19 -16.54
N ASP A 40 7.26 3.91 -16.44
CA ASP A 40 8.31 3.86 -17.43
C ASP A 40 9.21 2.61 -17.28
N ASP A 41 9.04 1.70 -18.22
CA ASP A 41 9.83 0.47 -18.44
C ASP A 41 10.73 0.57 -19.71
N SER A 42 10.80 1.75 -20.34
CA SER A 42 11.54 1.89 -21.60
C SER A 42 13.05 2.02 -21.43
N GLY A 43 13.50 2.36 -20.21
CA GLY A 43 14.89 2.66 -19.88
C GLY A 43 15.40 1.95 -18.62
N PRO A 44 16.65 2.23 -18.22
CA PRO A 44 17.22 1.66 -16.99
C PRO A 44 16.41 2.06 -15.75
N PHE A 45 16.45 1.19 -14.74
CA PHE A 45 15.88 1.50 -13.42
C PHE A 45 16.71 2.59 -12.75
N LEU A 46 16.19 3.82 -12.75
CA LEU A 46 16.78 5.00 -12.12
C LEU A 46 15.91 5.48 -10.98
N LEU A 47 16.50 5.68 -9.80
CA LEU A 47 15.81 6.38 -8.70
C LEU A 47 15.79 7.89 -8.95
N PRO A 48 14.80 8.62 -8.44
CA PRO A 48 14.78 10.06 -8.59
C PRO A 48 15.96 10.70 -7.87
N ALA A 49 16.58 11.71 -8.48
CA ALA A 49 17.60 12.51 -7.82
C ALA A 49 16.97 13.26 -6.63
N SER A 50 17.44 12.95 -5.43
CA SER A 50 16.98 13.58 -4.19
C SER A 50 17.58 14.98 -4.02
N ILE A 51 16.74 15.95 -3.65
CA ILE A 51 17.22 17.29 -3.28
C ILE A 51 17.98 17.31 -1.94
N SER A 52 17.84 16.25 -1.15
CA SER A 52 18.51 16.08 0.15
C SER A 52 19.76 15.21 0.07
N ASN A 53 20.17 14.76 -1.14
CA ASN A 53 21.18 13.74 -1.35
C ASN A 53 20.91 12.44 -0.56
N GLU A 54 19.64 12.11 -0.34
CA GLU A 54 19.22 10.87 0.30
C GLU A 54 19.09 9.77 -0.75
N ASP A 55 19.78 8.65 -0.54
CA ASP A 55 19.69 7.45 -1.37
C ASP A 55 18.84 6.38 -0.67
N ALA A 56 18.14 5.55 -1.45
CA ALA A 56 17.44 4.38 -0.92
C ALA A 56 18.42 3.25 -0.54
N PHE A 57 19.59 3.21 -1.18
CA PHE A 57 20.63 2.25 -0.88
C PHE A 57 21.72 2.85 0.01
N PRO A 58 22.33 2.05 0.90
CA PRO A 58 23.47 2.53 1.66
C PRO A 58 24.62 2.88 0.70
N ASN A 59 25.31 3.99 0.98
CA ASN A 59 26.54 4.35 0.28
C ASN A 59 27.50 3.14 0.34
N ARG A 60 27.95 2.65 -0.81
CA ARG A 60 29.01 1.63 -0.85
C ARG A 60 30.20 2.18 -0.07
N ILE A 61 30.62 1.45 0.97
CA ILE A 61 31.88 1.75 1.64
C ILE A 61 32.95 1.51 0.59
N HIS A 62 33.63 2.57 0.16
CA HIS A 62 34.75 2.47 -0.75
C HIS A 62 35.88 1.80 0.03
N ASN A 63 36.11 0.51 -0.22
CA ASN A 63 37.22 -0.24 0.37
C ASN A 63 38.37 -0.20 -0.65
N PRO A 64 39.38 0.67 -0.47
CA PRO A 64 40.44 0.87 -1.47
C PRO A 64 41.32 -0.37 -1.71
N GLU A 65 41.17 -1.42 -0.90
CA GLU A 65 41.94 -2.67 -1.03
C GLU A 65 41.30 -3.71 -1.99
N GLU A 66 40.06 -3.48 -2.46
CA GLU A 66 39.33 -4.44 -3.33
C GLU A 66 39.36 -4.09 -4.83
N GLU A 67 40.05 -3.01 -5.23
CA GLU A 67 40.10 -2.58 -6.64
C GLU A 67 40.94 -3.50 -7.57
N GLU A 68 41.75 -4.42 -7.01
CA GLU A 68 42.63 -5.27 -7.82
C GLU A 68 41.96 -6.53 -8.39
N ASP A 69 40.83 -7.00 -7.84
CA ASP A 69 40.25 -8.31 -8.21
C ASP A 69 39.16 -8.25 -9.31
N TYR A 70 38.68 -7.05 -9.67
CA TYR A 70 37.70 -6.84 -10.73
C TYR A 70 38.04 -5.63 -11.62
N GLN A 71 39.16 -5.70 -12.35
CA GLN A 71 39.37 -4.80 -13.49
C GLN A 71 38.47 -5.23 -14.67
N VAL A 72 37.21 -4.78 -14.64
CA VAL A 72 36.40 -4.72 -15.87
C VAL A 72 37.01 -3.62 -16.72
N SER A 73 37.66 -3.99 -17.82
CA SER A 73 38.15 -3.07 -18.84
C SER A 73 37.00 -2.16 -19.27
N GLU A 74 36.98 -0.91 -18.80
CA GLU A 74 36.09 0.13 -19.34
C GLU A 74 36.49 0.35 -20.79
N GLY A 75 35.74 -0.28 -21.69
CA GLY A 75 35.77 0.02 -23.12
C GLY A 75 35.32 1.45 -23.32
N SER A 76 36.28 2.35 -23.46
CA SER A 76 36.10 3.69 -24.03
C SER A 76 35.48 3.57 -25.41
N GLY A 77 34.17 3.76 -25.53
CA GLY A 77 33.49 3.78 -26.82
C GLY A 77 31.98 3.68 -26.73
N ASP A 78 31.33 4.73 -26.22
CA ASP A 78 30.17 5.39 -26.84
C ASP A 78 29.67 6.49 -25.90
N GLU A 79 29.52 7.71 -26.43
CA GLU A 79 28.84 8.83 -25.76
C GLU A 79 27.33 8.51 -25.67
N ALA A 80 26.97 7.50 -24.86
CA ALA A 80 25.60 7.37 -24.41
C ALA A 80 25.31 8.62 -23.59
N GLU A 81 24.37 9.46 -24.06
CA GLU A 81 23.82 10.57 -23.28
C GLU A 81 23.55 10.04 -21.87
N ALA A 82 24.28 10.55 -20.87
CA ALA A 82 24.08 10.14 -19.49
C ALA A 82 22.62 10.43 -19.14
N LEU A 83 21.79 9.38 -19.09
CA LEU A 83 20.36 9.51 -18.82
C LEU A 83 20.22 10.20 -17.46
N SER A 84 19.73 11.43 -17.47
CA SER A 84 19.56 12.22 -16.26
C SER A 84 18.47 11.59 -15.42
N ALA A 85 18.79 11.25 -14.16
CA ALA A 85 17.79 10.80 -13.21
C ALA A 85 16.65 11.84 -13.09
N PRO A 86 15.38 11.41 -13.08
CA PRO A 86 14.26 12.32 -12.91
C PRO A 86 14.31 12.98 -11.52
N CYS A 87 13.69 14.14 -11.35
CA CYS A 87 13.61 14.79 -10.04
C CYS A 87 12.18 15.28 -9.77
N PHE A 88 11.77 15.24 -8.49
CA PHE A 88 10.44 15.67 -8.06
C PHE A 88 10.50 16.55 -6.80
N PRO A 89 11.16 17.73 -6.86
CA PRO A 89 11.48 18.52 -5.66
C PRO A 89 10.26 18.89 -4.81
N GLU A 90 9.16 19.32 -5.45
CA GLU A 90 7.95 19.73 -4.73
C GLU A 90 7.26 18.56 -4.02
N LEU A 91 7.25 17.38 -4.66
CA LEU A 91 6.69 16.16 -4.09
C LEU A 91 7.56 15.67 -2.94
N GLU A 92 8.89 15.65 -3.12
CA GLU A 92 9.87 15.24 -2.11
C GLU A 92 9.75 16.09 -0.84
N LEU A 93 9.64 17.42 -0.96
CA LEU A 93 9.47 18.31 0.20
C LEU A 93 8.20 17.99 1.01
N LYS A 94 7.06 17.83 0.33
CA LYS A 94 5.78 17.49 0.97
C LYS A 94 5.81 16.13 1.67
N ILE A 95 6.48 15.16 1.04
CA ILE A 95 6.66 13.82 1.59
C ILE A 95 7.56 13.87 2.82
N LYS A 96 8.67 14.61 2.77
CA LYS A 96 9.60 14.77 3.90
C LYS A 96 8.90 15.34 5.14
N GLU A 97 8.14 16.42 4.98
CA GLU A 97 7.34 17.02 6.06
C GLU A 97 6.34 16.01 6.66
N SER A 98 5.72 15.20 5.80
CA SER A 98 4.78 14.17 6.24
C SER A 98 5.45 13.04 7.00
N ILE A 99 6.62 12.58 6.56
CA ILE A 99 7.42 11.56 7.25
C ILE A 99 7.79 12.06 8.65
N GLU A 100 8.31 13.28 8.77
CA GLU A 100 8.64 13.91 10.05
C GLU A 100 7.41 13.97 10.97
N THR A 101 6.28 14.46 10.45
CA THR A 101 5.03 14.59 11.21
C THR A 101 4.43 13.25 11.64
N LEU A 102 4.69 12.16 10.90
CA LEU A 102 4.24 10.81 11.22
C LEU A 102 5.18 10.09 12.20
N GLY A 103 6.32 10.70 12.55
CA GLY A 103 7.28 10.16 13.52
C GLY A 103 8.51 9.52 12.87
N GLY A 104 8.87 9.94 11.66
CA GLY A 104 10.11 9.58 10.98
C GLY A 104 10.10 8.26 10.20
N ALA A 105 9.02 7.48 10.29
CA ALA A 105 8.86 6.24 9.53
C ALA A 105 7.41 6.04 9.08
N ILE A 106 7.24 5.60 7.84
CA ILE A 106 5.94 5.46 7.19
C ILE A 106 5.79 4.11 6.49
N PHE A 107 4.55 3.81 6.10
CA PHE A 107 4.15 2.75 5.17
C PHE A 107 3.47 3.42 3.97
N PRO A 108 3.99 3.30 2.74
CA PRO A 108 3.39 3.91 1.56
C PRO A 108 2.34 3.00 0.92
N LYS A 109 1.27 3.59 0.37
CA LYS A 109 0.36 2.92 -0.55
C LYS A 109 -0.24 3.90 -1.55
N LEU A 110 -0.72 3.39 -2.69
CA LEU A 110 -1.50 4.19 -3.64
C LEU A 110 -2.98 4.19 -3.25
N ASN A 111 -3.84 4.58 -4.21
CA ASN A 111 -5.28 4.68 -4.07
C ASN A 111 -5.88 3.42 -3.42
N TRP A 112 -5.47 2.22 -3.86
CA TRP A 112 -6.00 0.95 -3.35
C TRP A 112 -4.93 0.04 -2.79
N SER A 113 -3.82 -0.13 -3.51
CA SER A 113 -2.85 -1.17 -3.22
C SER A 113 -1.63 -0.62 -2.50
N ALA A 114 -1.07 -1.44 -1.61
CA ALA A 114 0.24 -1.22 -1.02
C ALA A 114 1.27 -2.11 -1.75
N PRO A 115 2.54 -1.70 -1.86
CA PRO A 115 3.54 -2.40 -2.67
C PRO A 115 4.12 -3.64 -1.97
N LYS A 116 3.25 -4.50 -1.42
CA LYS A 116 3.62 -5.65 -0.57
C LYS A 116 4.52 -6.67 -1.27
N ASP A 117 4.32 -6.81 -2.58
CA ASP A 117 5.09 -7.64 -3.49
C ASP A 117 6.50 -7.11 -3.79
N SER A 118 6.81 -5.86 -3.45
CA SER A 118 8.13 -5.25 -3.66
C SER A 118 9.02 -5.22 -2.41
N ALA A 119 8.56 -5.77 -1.27
CA ALA A 119 9.32 -5.71 -0.01
C ALA A 119 10.76 -6.27 -0.12
N TRP A 120 11.00 -7.16 -1.09
CA TRP A 120 12.31 -7.78 -1.36
C TRP A 120 13.39 -6.79 -1.82
N ILE A 121 13.02 -5.66 -2.43
CA ILE A 121 14.02 -4.68 -2.91
C ILE A 121 14.45 -3.70 -1.81
N SER A 122 13.67 -3.62 -0.73
CA SER A 122 14.01 -2.81 0.45
C SER A 122 15.26 -3.35 1.13
N THR A 123 16.14 -2.45 1.55
CA THR A 123 17.36 -2.77 2.33
C THR A 123 17.07 -3.48 3.65
N SER A 124 15.84 -3.34 4.17
CA SER A 124 15.38 -3.97 5.41
C SER A 124 14.49 -5.19 5.18
N GLY A 125 14.13 -5.51 3.94
CA GLY A 125 13.11 -6.52 3.63
C GLY A 125 11.70 -6.13 4.14
N THR A 126 11.46 -4.85 4.40
CA THR A 126 10.17 -4.35 4.91
C THR A 126 9.62 -3.20 4.07
N LEU A 127 8.34 -2.89 4.26
CA LEU A 127 7.64 -1.76 3.63
C LEU A 127 7.80 -0.43 4.41
N ARG A 128 8.72 -0.41 5.37
CA ARG A 128 9.06 0.80 6.13
C ARG A 128 9.89 1.72 5.25
N CYS A 129 9.45 2.97 5.09
CA CYS A 129 10.24 4.02 4.47
C CYS A 129 10.45 5.20 5.44
N THR A 130 11.56 5.88 5.22
CA THR A 130 12.06 7.05 5.93
C THR A 130 12.49 8.17 4.99
N THR A 131 12.69 7.86 3.70
CA THR A 131 13.05 8.83 2.66
C THR A 131 12.12 8.73 1.45
N PHE A 132 12.12 9.77 0.59
CA PHE A 132 11.39 9.73 -0.68
C PHE A 132 11.96 8.68 -1.64
N SER A 133 13.28 8.52 -1.67
CA SER A 133 13.98 7.53 -2.51
C SER A 133 13.54 6.10 -2.19
N GLU A 134 13.39 5.74 -0.90
CA GLU A 134 12.88 4.43 -0.49
C GLU A 134 11.43 4.21 -0.94
N ILE A 135 10.59 5.25 -0.92
CA ILE A 135 9.22 5.18 -1.44
C ILE A 135 9.25 4.94 -2.94
N ALA A 136 9.99 5.75 -3.70
CA ALA A 136 10.08 5.62 -5.15
C ALA A 136 10.58 4.23 -5.56
N LEU A 137 11.58 3.68 -4.84
CA LEU A 137 12.10 2.33 -5.02
C LEU A 137 10.99 1.27 -4.89
N LEU A 138 10.25 1.26 -3.77
CA LEU A 138 9.17 0.28 -3.56
C LEU A 138 8.04 0.45 -4.58
N LEU A 139 7.61 1.68 -4.84
CA LEU A 139 6.48 1.92 -5.73
C LEU A 139 6.79 1.47 -7.17
N ARG A 140 8.00 1.75 -7.65
CA ARG A 140 8.42 1.40 -9.02
C ARG A 140 8.65 -0.11 -9.19
N SER A 141 8.92 -0.84 -8.11
CA SER A 141 9.18 -2.28 -8.14
C SER A 141 7.95 -3.15 -7.81
N SER A 142 6.73 -2.59 -7.85
CA SER A 142 5.51 -3.29 -7.43
C SER A 142 4.53 -3.51 -8.59
N ASP A 143 4.28 -4.78 -8.93
CA ASP A 143 3.29 -5.17 -9.93
C ASP A 143 1.86 -4.83 -9.49
N SER A 144 1.60 -4.94 -8.19
CA SER A 144 0.32 -4.58 -7.58
C SER A 144 -0.02 -3.11 -7.82
N LEU A 145 0.98 -2.23 -7.87
CA LEU A 145 0.76 -0.82 -8.20
C LEU A 145 0.63 -0.58 -9.69
N ILE A 146 1.30 -1.36 -10.54
CA ILE A 146 1.04 -1.30 -11.99
C ILE A 146 -0.42 -1.63 -12.29
N HIS A 147 -1.01 -2.61 -11.57
CA HIS A 147 -2.44 -2.88 -11.67
C HIS A 147 -3.29 -1.64 -11.30
N ASP A 148 -3.03 -0.98 -10.16
CA ASP A 148 -3.71 0.26 -9.79
C ASP A 148 -3.56 1.35 -10.87
N LEU A 149 -2.36 1.50 -11.42
CA LEU A 149 -2.00 2.55 -12.36
C LEU A 149 -2.48 2.29 -13.80
N CYS A 150 -2.85 1.07 -14.18
CA CYS A 150 -3.22 0.75 -15.57
C CYS A 150 -4.58 0.06 -15.71
N HIS A 151 -4.99 -0.72 -14.71
CA HIS A 151 -6.01 -1.76 -14.82
C HIS A 151 -7.09 -1.69 -13.74
N ALA A 152 -7.14 -0.62 -12.92
CA ALA A 152 -8.05 -0.51 -11.78
C ALA A 152 -9.52 -0.82 -12.10
N TYR A 153 -10.00 -0.49 -13.30
CA TYR A 153 -11.39 -0.68 -13.71
C TYR A 153 -11.62 -1.91 -14.58
N ASP A 154 -10.63 -2.77 -14.79
CA ASP A 154 -10.75 -3.87 -15.76
C ASP A 154 -11.82 -4.90 -15.40
N SER A 155 -12.14 -5.02 -14.11
CA SER A 155 -13.21 -5.88 -13.57
C SER A 155 -14.59 -5.20 -13.46
N CYS A 156 -14.70 -3.92 -13.85
CA CYS A 156 -15.96 -3.17 -13.81
C CYS A 156 -16.80 -3.44 -15.06
N SER A 157 -18.10 -3.73 -14.88
CA SER A 157 -19.01 -4.02 -15.99
C SER A 157 -19.46 -2.77 -16.76
N ASP A 158 -19.30 -1.60 -16.16
CA ASP A 158 -19.68 -0.29 -16.66
C ASP A 158 -18.48 0.62 -16.98
N LYS A 159 -17.27 0.03 -17.12
CA LYS A 159 -16.04 0.79 -17.33
C LYS A 159 -16.09 1.66 -18.59
N THR A 160 -15.74 2.92 -18.43
CA THR A 160 -15.53 3.86 -19.56
C THR A 160 -14.06 4.16 -19.80
N MET A 161 -13.25 4.05 -18.75
CA MET A 161 -11.80 4.20 -18.74
C MET A 161 -11.16 2.93 -18.14
N SER A 162 -9.85 2.75 -18.28
CA SER A 162 -9.14 1.65 -17.60
C SER A 162 -8.72 2.00 -16.17
N ARG A 163 -8.60 3.30 -15.87
CA ARG A 163 -8.05 3.84 -14.62
C ARG A 163 -8.61 5.25 -14.31
N PRO A 164 -8.52 5.73 -13.05
CA PRO A 164 -8.86 7.11 -12.70
C PRO A 164 -7.88 8.13 -13.32
N PRO A 165 -8.26 9.41 -13.44
CA PRO A 165 -7.39 10.46 -13.95
C PRO A 165 -6.37 10.96 -12.90
N LYS A 166 -6.52 10.60 -11.62
CA LYS A 166 -5.71 11.10 -10.52
C LYS A 166 -5.27 9.95 -9.61
N PHE A 167 -4.03 10.02 -9.17
CA PHE A 167 -3.44 9.08 -8.22
C PHE A 167 -2.99 9.79 -6.97
N PHE A 168 -3.02 9.06 -5.85
CA PHE A 168 -2.71 9.57 -4.54
C PHE A 168 -1.73 8.66 -3.84
N LEU A 169 -0.69 9.25 -3.24
CA LEU A 169 0.22 8.57 -2.34
C LEU A 169 -0.24 8.79 -0.90
N ALA A 170 -0.65 7.71 -0.25
CA ALA A 170 -0.97 7.70 1.16
C ALA A 170 0.24 7.25 1.99
N LEU A 171 0.71 8.14 2.86
CA LEU A 171 1.77 7.90 3.83
C LEU A 171 1.15 7.60 5.18
N ARG A 172 1.18 6.34 5.59
CA ARG A 172 0.63 5.89 6.88
C ARG A 172 1.73 5.83 7.92
N LYS A 173 1.44 6.19 9.17
CA LYS A 173 2.41 6.04 10.27
C LYS A 173 2.86 4.58 10.40
N TRP A 174 4.17 4.36 10.41
CA TRP A 174 4.74 3.04 10.67
C TRP A 174 4.65 2.66 12.15
N TYR A 175 4.24 1.43 12.43
CA TYR A 175 4.24 0.86 13.77
C TYR A 175 5.14 -0.39 13.81
N PRO A 176 6.29 -0.35 14.50
CA PRO A 176 7.24 -1.47 14.51
C PRO A 176 6.72 -2.70 15.26
N ARG A 177 5.67 -2.55 16.09
CA ARG A 177 5.02 -3.64 16.85
C ARG A 177 3.71 -4.10 16.22
N PHE A 178 3.54 -3.89 14.91
CA PHE A 178 2.38 -4.41 14.19
C PHE A 178 2.47 -5.95 14.13
N GLN A 179 1.43 -6.62 14.62
CA GLN A 179 1.33 -8.08 14.69
C GLN A 179 0.47 -8.60 13.54
N PRO A 180 1.02 -9.29 12.52
CA PRO A 180 0.25 -9.76 11.36
C PRO A 180 -0.96 -10.64 11.73
N GLU A 181 -0.89 -11.36 12.84
CA GLU A 181 -1.98 -12.20 13.34
C GLU A 181 -3.20 -11.42 13.82
N MET A 182 -3.05 -10.14 14.16
CA MET A 182 -4.13 -9.28 14.62
C MET A 182 -4.76 -8.47 13.48
N GLU A 183 -4.44 -8.79 12.22
CA GLU A 183 -5.07 -8.23 11.02
C GLU A 183 -6.16 -9.18 10.49
N PHE A 184 -7.35 -8.64 10.23
CA PHE A 184 -8.51 -9.39 9.79
C PHE A 184 -9.20 -8.73 8.60
N ARG A 185 -9.71 -9.54 7.68
CA ARG A 185 -10.62 -9.10 6.61
C ARG A 185 -12.04 -9.41 6.99
N CYS A 186 -12.88 -8.38 6.93
CA CYS A 186 -14.30 -8.44 7.24
C CYS A 186 -15.10 -8.35 5.92
N PHE A 187 -16.10 -9.20 5.78
CA PHE A 187 -16.93 -9.30 4.57
C PHE A 187 -18.33 -8.78 4.87
N VAL A 188 -18.76 -7.76 4.14
CA VAL A 188 -20.06 -7.11 4.33
C VAL A 188 -20.91 -7.31 3.09
N LYS A 189 -22.11 -7.85 3.28
CA LYS A 189 -23.10 -8.04 2.21
C LYS A 189 -24.46 -7.54 2.67
N GLY A 190 -25.11 -6.69 1.87
CA GLY A 190 -26.36 -6.04 2.21
C GLY A 190 -26.31 -5.31 3.56
N GLN A 191 -25.21 -4.63 3.85
CA GLN A 191 -24.95 -3.95 5.13
C GLN A 191 -24.96 -4.87 6.38
N LYS A 192 -24.65 -6.15 6.20
CA LYS A 192 -24.46 -7.13 7.27
C LYS A 192 -23.06 -7.73 7.20
N LEU A 193 -22.41 -7.86 8.35
CA LEU A 193 -21.15 -8.59 8.45
C LEU A 193 -21.44 -10.09 8.31
N VAL A 194 -20.95 -10.71 7.23
CA VAL A 194 -21.22 -12.11 6.88
C VAL A 194 -20.03 -13.03 7.08
N GLY A 195 -18.82 -12.47 7.28
CA GLY A 195 -17.62 -13.24 7.55
C GLY A 195 -16.47 -12.40 8.08
N ILE A 196 -15.59 -13.03 8.85
CA ILE A 196 -14.31 -12.48 9.32
C ILE A 196 -13.24 -13.54 9.07
N SER A 197 -12.19 -13.18 8.34
CA SER A 197 -11.02 -14.03 8.08
C SER A 197 -9.78 -13.39 8.69
N GLN A 198 -8.85 -14.21 9.18
CA GLN A 198 -7.49 -13.74 9.39
C GLN A 198 -6.90 -13.26 8.05
N ARG A 199 -6.13 -12.17 8.07
CA ARG A 199 -5.52 -11.61 6.85
C ARG A 199 -4.25 -12.32 6.41
N GLU A 200 -3.42 -12.70 7.38
CA GLU A 200 -2.24 -13.53 7.18
C GLU A 200 -2.62 -15.01 7.32
N VAL A 201 -2.70 -15.72 6.20
CA VAL A 201 -3.22 -17.10 6.14
C VAL A 201 -2.12 -18.16 5.98
N THR A 202 -0.86 -17.75 5.85
CA THR A 202 0.26 -18.67 5.64
C THR A 202 0.86 -19.20 6.94
N THR A 203 0.56 -18.54 8.07
CA THR A 203 1.10 -18.88 9.39
C THR A 203 -0.03 -19.19 10.36
N PHE A 204 0.10 -20.29 11.10
CA PHE A 204 -0.82 -20.62 12.19
C PHE A 204 -0.38 -19.94 13.48
N TYR A 205 -1.30 -19.23 14.14
CA TYR A 205 -1.05 -18.50 15.39
C TYR A 205 -1.91 -19.08 16.53
N PRO A 206 -1.35 -19.93 17.42
CA PRO A 206 -2.10 -20.57 18.49
C PRO A 206 -2.86 -19.59 19.41
N VAL A 207 -2.29 -18.40 19.64
CA VAL A 207 -2.89 -17.33 20.46
C VAL A 207 -4.25 -16.87 19.94
N LEU A 208 -4.50 -16.96 18.63
CA LEU A 208 -5.79 -16.59 18.05
C LEU A 208 -6.89 -17.58 18.41
N CYS A 209 -6.57 -18.85 18.65
CA CYS A 209 -7.56 -19.83 19.09
C CYS A 209 -8.17 -19.44 20.45
N GLU A 210 -7.35 -18.87 21.33
CA GLU A 210 -7.79 -18.40 22.66
C GLU A 210 -8.54 -17.05 22.57
N LYS A 211 -8.11 -16.18 21.65
CA LYS A 211 -8.68 -14.83 21.49
C LYS A 211 -9.88 -14.75 20.55
N LYS A 212 -10.19 -15.81 19.78
CA LYS A 212 -11.18 -15.83 18.69
C LYS A 212 -12.49 -15.12 19.06
N ASN A 213 -13.18 -15.62 20.08
CA ASN A 213 -14.51 -15.11 20.46
C ASN A 213 -14.45 -13.63 20.86
N LYS A 214 -13.35 -13.21 21.50
CA LYS A 214 -13.15 -11.82 21.92
C LYS A 214 -12.91 -10.90 20.72
N VAL A 215 -12.06 -11.32 19.79
CA VAL A 215 -11.78 -10.59 18.56
C VAL A 215 -13.06 -10.45 17.71
N GLU A 216 -13.83 -11.52 17.60
CA GLU A 216 -15.12 -11.54 16.89
C GLU A 216 -16.07 -10.47 17.45
N VAL A 217 -16.30 -10.46 18.78
CA VAL A 217 -17.14 -9.44 19.43
C VAL A 217 -16.61 -8.02 19.19
N LEU A 218 -15.30 -7.78 19.35
CA LEU A 218 -14.71 -6.46 19.13
C LEU A 218 -14.93 -5.96 17.70
N ILE A 219 -14.78 -6.84 16.71
CA ILE A 219 -14.98 -6.49 15.30
C ILE A 219 -16.45 -6.26 14.98
N GLU A 220 -17.36 -7.06 15.53
CA GLU A 220 -18.81 -6.89 15.35
C GLU A 220 -19.32 -5.57 15.95
N GLU A 221 -18.93 -5.25 17.19
CA GLU A 221 -19.24 -3.98 17.84
C GLU A 221 -18.66 -2.82 17.04
N PHE A 222 -17.39 -2.92 16.64
CA PHE A 222 -16.74 -1.91 15.82
C PHE A 222 -17.47 -1.68 14.49
N PHE A 223 -17.86 -2.76 13.80
CA PHE A 223 -18.60 -2.68 12.55
C PHE A 223 -19.91 -1.90 12.74
N ASN A 224 -20.72 -2.27 13.74
CA ASN A 224 -22.01 -1.64 13.98
C ASN A 224 -21.88 -0.15 14.35
N ASP A 225 -20.90 0.20 15.17
CA ASP A 225 -20.73 1.57 15.69
C ASP A 225 -20.01 2.51 14.69
N ASN A 226 -19.08 1.96 13.92
CA ASN A 226 -18.12 2.75 13.15
C ASN A 226 -18.23 2.62 11.64
N VAL A 227 -18.65 1.47 11.10
CA VAL A 227 -18.54 1.18 9.66
C VAL A 227 -19.91 1.08 8.98
N ARG A 228 -20.82 0.30 9.57
CA ARG A 228 -22.16 0.07 9.06
C ARG A 228 -22.86 1.40 8.76
N VAL A 229 -23.51 1.50 7.61
CA VAL A 229 -24.17 2.70 7.05
C VAL A 229 -23.28 3.94 6.81
N LYS A 230 -22.01 3.96 7.25
CA LYS A 230 -21.08 5.08 6.98
C LYS A 230 -20.27 4.88 5.71
N PHE A 231 -20.01 3.63 5.32
CA PHE A 231 -19.49 3.30 4.00
C PHE A 231 -20.64 3.23 2.98
N GLU A 232 -20.43 3.81 1.79
CA GLU A 232 -21.50 4.12 0.82
C GLU A 232 -21.92 2.93 -0.05
N SER A 233 -21.18 1.82 -0.04
CA SER A 233 -21.58 0.58 -0.70
C SER A 233 -22.28 -0.37 0.27
N ASP A 234 -23.22 -1.17 -0.24
CA ASP A 234 -23.92 -2.19 0.54
C ASP A 234 -23.11 -3.49 0.66
N ASP A 235 -22.31 -3.79 -0.38
CA ASP A 235 -21.46 -4.97 -0.48
C ASP A 235 -19.99 -4.54 -0.62
N TYR A 236 -19.15 -4.93 0.34
CA TYR A 236 -17.73 -4.58 0.36
C TYR A 236 -16.96 -5.46 1.34
N THR A 237 -15.63 -5.34 1.31
CA THR A 237 -14.78 -5.87 2.36
C THR A 237 -14.00 -4.74 3.01
N PHE A 238 -13.67 -4.90 4.29
CA PHE A 238 -12.81 -3.96 4.98
C PHE A 238 -11.81 -4.72 5.85
N ASP A 239 -10.58 -4.23 5.87
CA ASP A 239 -9.51 -4.80 6.67
C ASP A 239 -9.39 -4.02 7.97
N VAL A 240 -9.21 -4.74 9.09
CA VAL A 240 -9.06 -4.15 10.42
C VAL A 240 -7.87 -4.73 11.15
N TYR A 241 -7.33 -3.92 12.06
CA TYR A 241 -6.34 -4.33 13.05
C TYR A 241 -6.92 -4.25 14.45
N VAL A 242 -6.73 -5.28 15.27
CA VAL A 242 -7.10 -5.27 16.69
C VAL A 242 -5.85 -5.05 17.53
N THR A 243 -5.78 -3.92 18.25
CA THR A 243 -4.62 -3.57 19.07
C THR A 243 -4.55 -4.38 20.37
N GLU A 244 -3.38 -4.36 21.03
CA GLU A 244 -3.19 -4.98 22.36
C GLU A 244 -4.15 -4.42 23.41
N ASP A 245 -4.53 -3.14 23.28
CA ASP A 245 -5.51 -2.47 24.14
C ASP A 245 -6.95 -2.55 23.59
N GLU A 246 -7.22 -3.54 22.74
CA GLU A 246 -8.57 -3.95 22.30
C GLU A 246 -9.32 -2.91 21.49
N ARG A 247 -8.59 -1.95 20.89
CA ARG A 247 -9.17 -1.02 19.94
C ARG A 247 -9.08 -1.61 18.54
N VAL A 248 -10.16 -1.47 17.78
CA VAL A 248 -10.19 -1.85 16.38
C VAL A 248 -9.84 -0.63 15.52
N LYS A 249 -8.98 -0.84 14.52
CA LYS A 249 -8.57 0.19 13.57
C LYS A 249 -8.84 -0.24 12.14
N VAL A 250 -9.48 0.61 11.34
CA VAL A 250 -9.61 0.39 9.90
C VAL A 250 -8.25 0.48 9.24
N LEU A 251 -7.90 -0.56 8.50
CA LEU A 251 -6.73 -0.59 7.64
C LEU A 251 -7.08 -0.28 6.19
N ASP A 252 -8.14 -0.87 5.65
CA ASP A 252 -8.47 -0.72 4.23
C ASP A 252 -9.93 -1.00 3.92
N PHE A 253 -10.39 -0.56 2.75
CA PHE A 253 -11.65 -0.97 2.13
C PHE A 253 -11.37 -1.52 0.74
N ASN A 254 -12.02 -2.63 0.38
CA ASN A 254 -11.89 -3.22 -0.94
C ASN A 254 -13.27 -3.61 -1.47
N PRO A 255 -13.48 -3.59 -2.79
CA PRO A 255 -14.76 -3.95 -3.36
C PRO A 255 -15.10 -5.43 -3.14
N TRP A 256 -16.39 -5.75 -3.22
CA TRP A 256 -16.89 -7.11 -3.18
C TRP A 256 -16.53 -7.87 -4.48
N GLY A 257 -15.72 -8.92 -4.37
CA GLY A 257 -15.27 -9.75 -5.49
C GLY A 257 -14.05 -9.19 -6.24
N ALA A 258 -13.95 -9.58 -7.52
CA ALA A 258 -12.88 -9.17 -8.44
C ALA A 258 -11.47 -9.55 -7.95
N PHE A 259 -10.57 -8.56 -7.87
CA PHE A 259 -9.18 -8.73 -7.42
C PHE A 259 -9.05 -8.83 -5.88
N THR A 260 -10.15 -8.66 -5.14
CA THR A 260 -10.15 -8.85 -3.69
C THR A 260 -10.00 -10.34 -3.36
N LEU A 261 -8.93 -10.71 -2.65
CA LEU A 261 -8.73 -12.08 -2.18
C LEU A 261 -9.76 -12.44 -1.07
N PRO A 262 -10.46 -13.58 -1.17
CA PRO A 262 -11.41 -14.04 -0.16
C PRO A 262 -10.75 -14.76 1.03
N LEU A 263 -9.43 -15.01 0.95
CA LEU A 263 -8.58 -15.56 2.01
C LEU A 263 -9.03 -16.94 2.48
N LEU A 264 -9.53 -17.08 3.71
CA LEU A 264 -10.03 -18.34 4.25
C LEU A 264 -11.44 -18.70 3.79
N PHE A 265 -12.07 -17.84 2.96
CA PHE A 265 -13.35 -18.10 2.34
C PHE A 265 -13.22 -18.34 0.83
N THR A 266 -14.28 -18.86 0.22
CA THR A 266 -14.54 -18.74 -1.22
C THR A 266 -15.54 -17.62 -1.51
N TRP A 267 -15.55 -17.08 -2.73
CA TRP A 267 -16.57 -16.10 -3.09
C TRP A 267 -17.95 -16.76 -3.19
N GLU A 268 -18.02 -18.02 -3.64
CA GLU A 268 -19.27 -18.76 -3.77
C GLU A 268 -20.00 -18.96 -2.44
N GLU A 269 -19.27 -19.18 -1.33
CA GLU A 269 -19.90 -19.34 -0.02
C GLU A 269 -20.33 -18.00 0.58
N LEU A 270 -19.56 -16.93 0.34
CA LEU A 270 -19.91 -15.58 0.77
C LEU A 270 -21.16 -15.08 0.02
N GLU A 271 -21.32 -15.47 -1.24
CA GLU A 271 -22.51 -15.14 -2.03
C GLU A 271 -23.80 -15.82 -1.52
N GLN A 272 -23.69 -16.88 -0.72
CA GLN A 272 -24.84 -17.60 -0.18
C GLN A 272 -25.31 -17.09 1.20
N LYS A 273 -24.57 -16.16 1.80
CA LYS A 273 -24.90 -15.52 3.09
C LYS A 273 -25.82 -14.32 2.91
#